data_AF-A0A0G1AKU1-F1
#
_entry.id   AF-A0A0G1AKU1-F1
#
_cell.length_a   1.000
_cell.length_b   1.000
_cell.length_c   1.000
_cell.angle_alpha   90.00
_cell.angle_beta   90.00
_cell.angle_gamma   90.00
#
_symmetry.space_group_name_H-M   'P 1'
#
loop_
_entity.id
_entity.type
_entity.pdbx_description
1 polymer ?
#
loop_
_entity_poly.entity_id
_entity_poly.type
_entity_poly.pdbx_seq_one_letter_code
_entity_poly.pdbx_strand_id
1 'polypeptide(L)'
;AFQHFPLTKKEAEEKGYGWLEVERGEYAITKKADKLPDSIGDVLDEIIKEVIECEKCKNAFRILENELIFLKKEKLPLPHLCSECRHERRISDRLTLHLYERFCTCAGKTDSTGVYKNTVKHLHGEEPCGEEFKTGYPPDHPEIVYCEKCYQQEVY
;
A
#
# COMPACT_ATOMS: atom_id res chain seq x y z
N ALA A 1 -9.09 1.44 15.04
CA ALA A 1 -10.36 1.92 14.45
C ALA A 1 -10.11 2.76 13.19
N PHE A 2 -9.44 3.92 13.29
CA PHE A 2 -9.23 4.84 12.15
C PHE A 2 -8.58 4.23 10.90
N GLN A 3 -7.66 3.27 11.07
CA GLN A 3 -6.97 2.61 9.94
C GLN A 3 -7.87 1.72 9.07
N HIS A 4 -8.98 1.24 9.61
CA HIS A 4 -9.91 0.34 8.89
C HIS A 4 -11.23 1.02 8.55
N PHE A 5 -11.59 2.06 9.32
CA PHE A 5 -12.81 2.83 9.15
C PHE A 5 -12.44 4.32 9.25
N PRO A 6 -11.79 4.88 8.22
CA PRO A 6 -11.50 6.30 8.19
C PRO A 6 -12.81 7.09 8.16
N LEU A 7 -12.89 8.14 8.99
CA LEU A 7 -14.01 9.08 8.99
C LEU A 7 -13.50 10.42 8.48
N THR A 8 -14.28 11.04 7.62
CA THR A 8 -14.07 12.42 7.21
C THR A 8 -14.48 13.37 8.34
N LYS A 9 -13.95 14.60 8.30
CA LYS A 9 -14.31 15.65 9.26
C LYS A 9 -15.83 15.87 9.35
N LYS A 10 -16.51 15.89 8.20
CA LYS A 10 -17.97 16.04 8.12
C LYS A 10 -18.71 14.89 8.82
N GLU A 11 -18.31 13.65 8.56
CA GLU A 11 -18.93 12.47 9.18
C GLU A 11 -18.65 12.39 10.69
N ALA A 12 -17.50 12.89 11.14
CA ALA A 12 -17.16 12.95 12.56
C ALA A 12 -18.02 14.00 13.28
N GLU A 13 -18.20 15.17 12.68
CA GLU A 13 -19.06 16.26 13.19
C GLU A 13 -20.53 15.85 13.25
N GLU A 14 -21.05 15.17 12.22
CA GLU A 14 -22.41 14.62 12.19
C GLU A 14 -22.68 13.60 13.30
N LYS A 15 -21.66 12.84 13.68
CA LYS A 15 -21.73 11.84 14.77
C LYS A 15 -21.44 12.44 16.15
N GLY A 16 -21.20 13.74 16.24
CA GLY A 16 -20.93 14.45 17.49
C GLY A 16 -19.53 14.16 18.07
N TYR A 17 -18.58 13.68 17.27
CA TYR A 17 -17.21 13.46 17.70
C TYR A 17 -16.38 14.75 17.64
N GLY A 18 -15.45 14.92 18.58
CA GLY A 18 -14.47 16.00 18.52
C GLY A 18 -13.43 15.73 17.43
N TRP A 19 -13.22 16.71 16.55
CA TRP A 19 -12.19 16.67 15.51
C TRP A 19 -11.03 17.59 15.91
N LEU A 20 -9.81 17.03 16.00
CA LEU A 20 -8.60 17.80 16.29
C LEU A 20 -7.70 17.79 15.06
N GLU A 21 -7.45 18.97 14.50
CA GLU A 21 -6.43 19.17 13.47
C GLU A 21 -5.09 19.42 14.16
N VAL A 22 -4.14 18.51 13.96
CA VAL A 22 -2.77 18.67 14.44
C VAL A 22 -1.98 19.37 13.35
N GLU A 23 -1.61 20.63 13.59
CA GLU A 23 -0.73 21.36 12.70
C GLU A 23 0.65 20.73 12.68
N ARG A 24 1.24 20.64 11.48
CA ARG A 24 2.60 20.15 11.30
C ARG A 24 3.57 21.31 11.49
N GLY A 25 4.63 21.09 12.27
CA GLY A 25 5.66 22.09 12.47
C GLY A 25 6.38 22.42 11.16
N GLU A 26 6.71 23.70 10.98
CA GLU A 26 7.58 24.15 9.89
C GLU A 26 9.05 23.93 10.29
N TYR A 27 9.78 23.20 9.46
CA TYR A 27 11.20 22.92 9.68
C TYR A 27 12.01 23.33 8.44
N ALA A 28 13.22 23.85 8.66
CA ALA A 28 14.16 24.13 7.58
C ALA A 28 14.70 22.81 6.99
N ILE A 29 14.33 22.53 5.75
CA ILE A 29 14.76 21.33 5.01
C ILE A 29 16.22 21.49 4.58
N THR A 30 17.03 20.47 4.86
CA THR A 30 18.46 20.46 4.51
C THR A 30 18.77 19.56 3.30
N LYS A 31 18.01 18.48 3.11
CA LYS A 31 18.15 17.55 1.98
C LYS A 31 16.80 17.12 1.43
N LYS A 32 16.78 16.84 0.12
CA LYS A 32 15.62 16.25 -0.57
C LYS A 32 15.79 14.75 -0.69
N ALA A 33 14.67 14.02 -0.63
CA ALA A 33 14.66 12.56 -0.80
C ALA A 33 15.33 12.13 -2.12
N ASP A 34 15.18 12.89 -3.21
CA ASP A 34 15.77 12.57 -4.53
C ASP A 34 17.30 12.54 -4.55
N LYS A 35 17.95 13.18 -3.56
CA LYS A 35 19.41 13.24 -3.46
C LYS A 35 19.97 12.19 -2.49
N LEU A 36 19.12 11.33 -1.94
CA LEU A 36 19.56 10.24 -1.09
C LEU A 36 20.18 9.13 -1.95
N PRO A 37 21.34 8.57 -1.55
CA PRO A 37 21.90 7.43 -2.25
C PRO A 37 21.04 6.19 -2.02
N ASP A 38 20.83 5.41 -3.09
CA ASP A 38 20.10 4.14 -3.04
C ASP A 38 20.83 3.07 -2.21
N SER A 39 22.15 3.19 -2.08
CA SER A 39 22.99 2.24 -1.34
C SER A 39 23.34 2.76 0.06
N ILE A 40 23.02 1.96 1.08
CA ILE A 40 23.32 2.28 2.49
C ILE A 40 24.84 2.38 2.78
N GLY A 41 25.66 1.74 1.95
CA GLY A 41 27.13 1.78 2.07
C GLY A 41 27.72 3.17 1.86
N ASP A 42 27.06 4.01 1.05
CA ASP A 42 27.53 5.36 0.71
C ASP A 42 27.00 6.43 1.71
N VAL A 43 26.27 6.00 2.74
CA VAL A 43 25.63 6.90 3.71
C VAL A 43 26.57 7.20 4.87
N LEU A 44 26.99 8.45 4.95
CA LEU A 44 27.69 9.02 6.10
C LEU A 44 26.76 9.14 7.31
N ASP A 45 27.30 8.95 8.51
CA ASP A 45 26.55 9.09 9.77
C ASP A 45 26.05 10.53 10.02
N GLU A 46 26.55 11.50 9.25
CA GLU A 46 26.10 12.89 9.26
C GLU A 46 24.62 13.06 8.91
N ILE A 47 24.01 12.07 8.24
CA ILE A 47 22.59 12.08 7.90
C ILE A 47 21.65 12.18 9.12
N ILE A 48 22.12 11.79 10.30
CA ILE A 48 21.35 11.90 11.56
C ILE A 48 21.05 13.36 11.92
N LYS A 49 21.92 14.30 11.50
CA LYS A 49 21.76 15.74 11.73
C LYS A 49 20.91 16.42 10.65
N GLU A 50 20.63 15.72 9.56
CA GLU A 50 19.95 16.28 8.41
C GLU A 50 18.43 16.15 8.56
N VAL A 51 17.76 17.17 8.05
CA VAL A 51 16.31 17.23 7.89
C VAL A 51 16.00 16.93 6.42
N ILE A 52 15.30 15.82 6.19
CA ILE A 52 14.96 15.27 4.88
C ILE A 52 13.51 15.63 4.55
N GLU A 53 13.28 16.10 3.31
CA GLU A 53 11.94 16.32 2.76
C GLU A 53 11.32 15.00 2.28
N CYS A 54 10.12 14.68 2.76
CA CYS A 54 9.34 13.53 2.28
C CYS A 54 8.80 13.77 0.87
N GLU A 55 8.98 12.80 -0.01
CA GLU A 55 8.53 12.88 -1.41
C GLU A 55 7.01 13.06 -1.56
N LYS A 56 6.21 12.40 -0.70
CA LYS A 56 4.73 12.41 -0.79
C LYS A 56 4.10 13.64 -0.13
N CYS A 57 4.45 13.91 1.12
CA CYS A 57 3.77 14.93 1.93
C CYS A 57 4.57 16.23 2.08
N LYS A 58 5.81 16.29 1.56
CA LYS A 58 6.74 17.42 1.68
C LYS A 58 7.09 17.82 3.12
N ASN A 59 6.73 16.99 4.09
CA ASN A 59 7.11 17.23 5.47
C ASN A 59 8.55 16.87 5.70
N ALA A 60 9.16 17.61 6.62
CA ALA A 60 10.45 17.31 7.18
C ALA A 60 10.40 16.08 8.09
N PHE A 61 11.36 15.18 7.93
CA PHE A 61 11.64 14.10 8.88
C PHE A 61 13.15 13.94 9.05
N ARG A 62 13.55 13.29 10.14
CA ARG A 62 14.96 12.95 10.43
C ARG A 62 15.08 11.46 10.70
N ILE A 63 16.27 10.92 10.47
CA ILE A 63 16.59 9.53 10.77
C ILE A 63 17.29 9.49 12.12
N LEU A 64 16.83 8.64 13.03
CA LEU A 64 17.45 8.47 14.34
C LEU A 64 18.67 7.54 14.25
N GLU A 65 19.60 7.68 15.18
CA GLU A 65 20.80 6.83 15.25
C GLU A 65 20.47 5.33 15.28
N ASN A 66 19.49 4.94 16.11
CA ASN A 66 19.03 3.56 16.19
C ASN A 66 18.43 3.05 14.88
N GLU A 67 17.76 3.92 14.11
CA GLU A 67 17.24 3.57 12.79
C GLU A 67 18.38 3.38 11.79
N LEU A 68 19.39 4.25 11.80
CA LEU A 68 20.55 4.13 10.91
C LEU A 68 21.34 2.84 11.20
N ILE A 69 21.57 2.50 12.47
CA ILE A 69 22.23 1.25 12.88
C ILE A 69 21.45 0.05 12.35
N PHE A 70 20.12 0.06 12.47
CA PHE A 70 19.26 -1.00 11.96
C PHE A 70 19.34 -1.12 10.43
N LEU A 71 19.22 -0.01 9.70
CA LEU A 71 19.29 0.02 8.24
C LEU A 71 20.65 -0.49 7.73
N LYS A 72 21.75 -0.12 8.38
CA LYS A 72 23.10 -0.61 8.05
C LYS A 72 23.25 -2.10 8.30
N LYS A 73 22.76 -2.60 9.44
CA LYS A 73 22.83 -4.02 9.79
C LYS A 73 22.07 -4.89 8.80
N GLU A 74 20.87 -4.47 8.42
CA GLU A 74 19.98 -5.21 7.51
C GLU A 74 20.25 -4.89 6.02
N LYS A 75 21.25 -4.04 5.73
CA LYS A 75 21.61 -3.59 4.37
C LYS A 75 20.44 -2.99 3.60
N LEU A 76 19.59 -2.24 4.29
CA LEU A 76 18.39 -1.60 3.72
C LEU A 76 18.69 -0.16 3.30
N PRO A 77 18.12 0.31 2.17
CA PRO A 77 18.24 1.69 1.74
C PRO A 77 17.55 2.64 2.73
N LEU A 78 17.93 3.92 2.67
CA LEU A 78 17.26 4.95 3.45
C LEU A 78 15.82 5.16 2.97
N PRO A 79 14.88 5.48 3.86
CA PRO A 79 13.51 5.76 3.47
C PRO A 79 13.39 7.14 2.79
N HIS A 80 12.77 7.17 1.60
CA HIS A 80 12.41 8.42 0.88
C HIS A 80 11.09 9.03 1.41
N LEU A 81 10.31 8.22 2.12
CA LEU A 81 9.03 8.59 2.72
C LEU A 81 9.17 8.71 4.23
N CYS A 82 8.49 9.70 4.82
CA CYS A 82 8.43 9.84 6.28
C CYS A 82 7.68 8.65 6.93
N SER A 83 7.83 8.51 8.25
CA SER A 83 7.21 7.43 9.03
C SER A 83 5.70 7.32 8.83
N GLU A 84 4.99 8.45 8.79
CA GLU A 84 3.54 8.49 8.54
C GLU A 84 3.18 8.00 7.15
N CYS A 85 3.84 8.50 6.10
CA CYS A 85 3.56 8.07 4.73
C CYS A 85 3.93 6.61 4.48
N ARG A 86 5.01 6.10 5.12
CA ARG A 86 5.35 4.67 5.10
C ARG A 86 4.29 3.84 5.81
N HIS A 87 3.77 4.33 6.92
CA HIS A 87 2.70 3.68 7.67
C HIS A 87 1.42 3.64 6.84
N GLU A 88 0.99 4.78 6.28
CA GLU A 88 -0.16 4.87 5.36
C GLU A 88 -0.05 3.87 4.21
N ARG A 89 1.10 3.83 3.53
CA ARG A 89 1.35 2.87 2.45
C ARG A 89 1.19 1.42 2.93
N ARG A 90 1.77 1.10 4.10
CA ARG A 90 1.64 -0.23 4.70
C ARG A 90 0.18 -0.58 5.04
N ILE A 91 -0.64 0.41 5.39
CA ILE A 91 -2.07 0.22 5.66
C ILE A 91 -2.85 0.06 4.35
N SER A 92 -2.53 0.83 3.30
CA SER A 92 -3.20 0.72 2.00
C SER A 92 -2.93 -0.61 1.30
N ASP A 93 -1.75 -1.20 1.49
CA ASP A 93 -1.40 -2.50 0.91
C ASP A 93 -2.10 -3.68 1.63
N ARG A 94 -2.80 -3.44 2.74
CA ARG A 94 -3.54 -4.47 3.48
C ARG A 94 -4.96 -4.60 2.93
N LEU A 95 -5.49 -5.81 3.03
CA LEU A 95 -6.91 -6.06 2.83
C LEU A 95 -7.73 -5.24 3.85
N THR A 96 -8.77 -4.57 3.38
CA THR A 96 -9.70 -3.85 4.26
C THR A 96 -10.54 -4.84 5.07
N LEU A 97 -11.08 -4.41 6.22
CA LEU A 97 -12.01 -5.21 7.02
C LEU A 97 -13.44 -5.10 6.46
N HIS A 98 -13.57 -5.21 5.14
CA HIS A 98 -14.84 -5.21 4.43
C HIS A 98 -14.83 -6.35 3.42
N LEU A 99 -15.91 -7.14 3.39
CA LEU A 99 -16.07 -8.21 2.42
C LEU A 99 -17.02 -7.73 1.33
N TYR A 100 -16.53 -7.71 0.10
CA TYR A 100 -17.27 -7.37 -1.09
C TYR A 100 -17.77 -8.63 -1.77
N GLU A 101 -18.99 -8.57 -2.32
CA GLU A 101 -19.53 -9.60 -3.19
C GLU A 101 -18.92 -9.42 -4.59
N ARG A 102 -18.27 -10.47 -5.10
CA ARG A 102 -17.61 -10.47 -6.40
C ARG A 102 -17.88 -11.76 -7.16
N PHE A 103 -17.78 -11.65 -8.48
CA PHE A 103 -17.78 -12.79 -9.39
C PHE A 103 -16.36 -13.14 -9.80
N CYS A 104 -16.14 -14.43 -10.09
CA CYS A 104 -14.89 -14.90 -10.67
C CYS A 104 -14.59 -14.16 -11.96
N THR A 105 -13.39 -13.57 -12.04
CA THR A 105 -12.92 -12.81 -13.22
C THR A 105 -12.53 -13.73 -14.38
N CYS A 106 -12.64 -15.06 -14.25
CA CYS A 106 -12.25 -15.99 -15.30
C CYS A 106 -13.28 -16.04 -16.45
N ALA A 107 -12.82 -15.77 -17.67
CA ALA A 107 -13.59 -15.83 -18.93
C ALA A 107 -13.06 -16.94 -19.87
N GLY A 108 -12.53 -18.03 -19.31
CA GLY A 108 -12.04 -19.18 -20.07
C GLY A 108 -10.59 -19.01 -20.53
N LYS A 109 -10.37 -18.48 -21.74
CA LYS A 109 -9.01 -18.27 -22.29
C LYS A 109 -8.32 -17.04 -21.72
N THR A 110 -9.09 -16.06 -21.25
CA THR A 110 -8.61 -14.82 -20.65
C THR A 110 -9.39 -14.55 -19.38
N ASP A 111 -8.92 -13.60 -18.59
CA ASP A 111 -9.75 -12.96 -17.60
C ASP A 111 -10.76 -11.98 -18.26
N SER A 112 -11.73 -11.49 -17.51
CA SER A 112 -12.78 -10.58 -18.01
C SER A 112 -12.27 -9.17 -18.32
N THR A 113 -11.10 -8.78 -17.80
CA THR A 113 -10.45 -7.50 -18.14
C THR A 113 -9.51 -7.62 -19.35
N GLY A 114 -9.13 -8.84 -19.73
CA GLY A 114 -8.24 -9.12 -20.86
C GLY A 114 -6.77 -8.82 -20.58
N VAL A 115 -6.40 -8.52 -19.33
CA VAL A 115 -5.02 -8.20 -18.91
C VAL A 115 -4.20 -9.48 -18.73
N TYR A 116 -4.83 -10.56 -18.27
CA TYR A 116 -4.19 -11.85 -18.00
C TYR A 116 -4.78 -12.95 -18.89
N LYS A 117 -3.87 -13.69 -19.53
CA LYS A 117 -4.24 -14.86 -20.32
C LYS A 117 -4.07 -16.12 -19.49
N ASN A 118 -5.14 -16.88 -19.34
CA ASN A 118 -5.13 -18.14 -18.61
C ASN A 118 -4.17 -19.14 -19.28
N THR A 119 -3.41 -19.83 -18.45
CA THR A 119 -2.41 -20.80 -18.91
C THR A 119 -3.04 -22.15 -19.19
N VAL A 120 -4.10 -22.49 -18.47
CA VAL A 120 -4.81 -23.76 -18.58
C VAL A 120 -6.28 -23.56 -18.95
N LYS A 121 -6.89 -24.62 -19.49
CA LYS A 121 -8.34 -24.64 -19.71
C LYS A 121 -9.02 -25.06 -18.42
N HIS A 122 -9.90 -24.19 -17.91
CA HIS A 122 -10.65 -24.47 -16.68
C HIS A 122 -11.88 -25.35 -16.96
N LEU A 123 -12.52 -25.83 -15.88
CA LEU A 123 -13.71 -26.69 -15.89
C LEU A 123 -14.88 -26.13 -16.73
N HIS A 124 -15.02 -24.81 -16.81
CA HIS A 124 -16.08 -24.12 -17.54
C HIS A 124 -15.71 -23.84 -19.02
N GLY A 125 -14.59 -24.39 -19.50
CA GLY A 125 -14.20 -24.31 -20.91
C GLY A 125 -13.92 -22.88 -21.38
N GLU A 126 -14.65 -22.42 -22.39
CA GLU A 126 -14.52 -21.07 -22.97
C GLU A 126 -15.56 -20.08 -22.44
N GLU A 127 -16.51 -20.55 -21.62
CA GLU A 127 -17.53 -19.67 -21.03
C GLU A 127 -17.02 -19.01 -19.74
N PRO A 128 -17.60 -17.87 -19.31
CA PRO A 128 -17.28 -17.28 -18.01
C PRO A 128 -17.63 -18.21 -16.84
N CYS A 129 -16.78 -18.25 -15.81
CA CYS A 129 -16.98 -19.13 -14.66
C CYS A 129 -18.28 -18.84 -13.88
N GLY A 130 -18.63 -17.55 -13.72
CA GLY A 130 -19.88 -17.12 -13.05
C GLY A 130 -19.97 -17.38 -11.54
N GLU A 131 -18.96 -17.99 -10.91
CA GLU A 131 -18.97 -18.25 -9.46
C GLU A 131 -18.96 -16.95 -8.66
N GLU A 132 -19.88 -16.82 -7.70
CA GLU A 132 -19.99 -15.69 -6.78
C GLU A 132 -19.37 -16.03 -5.42
N PHE A 133 -18.58 -15.11 -4.87
CA PHE A 133 -17.96 -15.27 -3.55
C PHE A 133 -17.68 -13.93 -2.87
N LYS A 134 -17.34 -14.00 -1.58
CA LYS A 134 -16.97 -12.85 -0.77
C LYS A 134 -15.47 -12.72 -0.66
N THR A 135 -14.96 -11.52 -0.88
CA THR A 135 -13.52 -11.24 -0.82
C THR A 135 -13.26 -9.85 -0.29
N GLY A 136 -12.09 -9.62 0.33
CA GLY A 136 -11.71 -8.28 0.78
C GLY A 136 -11.07 -7.40 -0.29
N TYR A 137 -11.00 -7.88 -1.54
CA TYR A 137 -10.57 -7.06 -2.68
C TYR A 137 -11.73 -6.19 -3.19
N PRO A 138 -11.66 -4.85 -3.10
CA PRO A 138 -12.71 -3.95 -3.56
C PRO A 138 -12.94 -4.04 -5.08
N PRO A 139 -14.18 -3.91 -5.61
CA PRO A 139 -14.48 -3.90 -7.04
C PRO A 139 -13.70 -2.87 -7.86
N ASP A 140 -13.41 -1.71 -7.27
CA ASP A 140 -12.73 -0.58 -7.92
C ASP A 140 -11.22 -0.78 -8.09
N HIS A 141 -10.69 -1.88 -7.57
CA HIS A 141 -9.27 -2.20 -7.52
C HIS A 141 -8.87 -3.06 -8.75
N PRO A 142 -7.69 -2.84 -9.36
CA PRO A 142 -7.32 -3.43 -10.65
C PRO A 142 -6.98 -4.94 -10.60
N GLU A 143 -6.99 -5.55 -9.42
CA GLU A 143 -6.63 -6.94 -9.21
C GLU A 143 -7.64 -7.91 -9.84
N ILE A 144 -7.12 -8.94 -10.49
CA ILE A 144 -7.90 -10.05 -11.06
C ILE A 144 -8.18 -11.06 -9.96
N VAL A 145 -9.46 -11.36 -9.71
CA VAL A 145 -9.88 -12.23 -8.60
C VAL A 145 -10.54 -13.50 -9.13
N TYR A 146 -9.87 -14.63 -8.96
CA TYR A 146 -10.40 -15.94 -9.35
C TYR A 146 -11.08 -16.63 -8.17
N CYS A 147 -12.08 -17.47 -8.47
CA CYS A 147 -12.59 -18.39 -7.46
C CYS A 147 -11.51 -19.43 -7.12
N GLU A 148 -11.65 -20.07 -5.98
CA GLU A 148 -10.68 -21.07 -5.49
C GLU A 148 -10.35 -22.13 -6.55
N LYS A 149 -11.37 -22.67 -7.24
CA LYS A 149 -11.20 -23.73 -8.24
C LYS A 149 -10.41 -23.27 -9.47
N CYS A 150 -10.68 -22.06 -9.97
CA CYS A 150 -9.97 -21.52 -11.14
C CYS A 150 -8.54 -21.11 -10.77
N TYR A 151 -8.35 -20.53 -9.58
CA TYR A 151 -7.02 -20.17 -9.08
C TYR A 151 -6.14 -21.41 -8.87
N GLN A 152 -6.68 -22.47 -8.24
CA GLN A 152 -5.92 -23.70 -8.00
C GLN A 152 -5.44 -24.34 -9.30
N GLN A 153 -6.24 -24.34 -10.37
CA GLN A 153 -5.83 -24.88 -11.67
C GLN A 153 -4.74 -24.05 -12.37
N GLU A 154 -4.65 -22.74 -12.10
CA GLU A 154 -3.58 -21.89 -12.68
C GLU A 154 -2.26 -22.00 -11.91
N VAL A 155 -2.31 -22.31 -10.62
CA VAL A 155 -1.13 -22.31 -9.74
C VAL A 155 -0.56 -23.70 -9.49
N TYR A 156 -1.39 -24.75 -9.52
CA TYR A 156 -1.01 -26.14 -9.25
C TYR A 156 -1.28 -27.04 -10.46
#